data_AF-A0A238L775-F1
#
_entry.id   AF-A0A238L775-F1
#
_cell.length_a   1.000
_cell.length_b   1.000
_cell.length_c   1.000
_cell.angle_alpha   90.00
_cell.angle_beta   90.00
_cell.angle_gamma   90.00
#
_symmetry.space_group_name_H-M   'P 1'
#
loop_
_entity.id
_entity.type
_entity.pdbx_description
1 polymer ?
#
loop_
_entity_poly.entity_id
_entity_poly.type
_entity_poly.pdbx_seq_one_letter_code
_entity_poly.pdbx_strand_id
1 'polypeptide(L)'
;MLRNSTTHPLRIDSLPISNGLLGLTLCPGKKGDSVFGGAWDRDLDVDLDVIKAWGAKAVLSLIEDHEFGLLSVSGLGDAAKSRGIDWYHFPIRDLDAPTPEAMQMWRNLSPHLHQTLENGDRLLIHCRGGLGRAGTVAALLLVERGHSASESMKIVRDARPGAIETPVQERLVAAHGRHDGLQPIQLHASLLGGAIGDSLGAEIEFLSLAKICRRYPGGIKDLPPHMGLRGAITDDTQMTLFTAEGIIRALIRSELKGICHPPSVIHHALLRWYKTQGGKPIVQTDDVGLIEDPRLWVCRAPGNTCLSSLGASAHFGDVARNNSKGCGTIMRVAPIALMFPRDQVRRMAIETSALTHGHVTGQLAAAAWAEMLADVAAGARLEETATRTGEIYARLDGGNETAQAIQAALAAPRDGAGETVESLGGGWTAEEALSIALYACLTGNSFEEALAIAVTHGGDSDSTGAIAGNMLGLLDPAAVFRHRWAETVEGSDLVTRLVRDFRRLSSDIDAAEELFQYYPGG
;
A
#
# COMPACT_ATOMS: atom_id res chain seq x y z
N MET A 1 7.63 -25.56 41.52
CA MET A 1 7.13 -26.60 40.60
C MET A 1 7.75 -26.36 39.23
N LEU A 2 8.40 -27.38 38.64
CA LEU A 2 8.99 -27.29 37.30
C LEU A 2 7.87 -27.07 36.27
N ARG A 3 8.07 -26.16 35.32
CA ARG A 3 7.09 -25.85 34.27
C ARG A 3 7.57 -26.41 32.94
N ASN A 4 6.77 -27.25 32.31
CA ASN A 4 7.08 -27.93 31.04
C ASN A 4 5.88 -27.88 30.08
N SER A 5 6.05 -28.42 28.87
CA SER A 5 5.04 -28.36 27.81
C SER A 5 3.73 -29.09 28.15
N THR A 6 3.71 -29.97 29.16
CA THR A 6 2.51 -30.68 29.62
C THR A 6 1.79 -29.93 30.75
N THR A 7 2.54 -29.50 31.77
CA THR A 7 1.98 -28.81 32.94
C THR A 7 1.58 -27.36 32.62
N HIS A 8 2.27 -26.76 31.64
CA HIS A 8 2.04 -25.40 31.17
C HIS A 8 2.06 -25.43 29.64
N PRO A 9 0.98 -25.89 28.98
CA PRO A 9 0.90 -25.96 27.53
C PRO A 9 1.27 -24.63 26.86
N LEU A 10 1.88 -24.71 25.67
CA LEU A 10 2.27 -23.51 24.94
C LEU A 10 1.01 -22.70 24.58
N ARG A 11 0.92 -21.49 25.13
CA ARG A 11 -0.17 -20.55 24.82
C ARG A 11 0.25 -19.66 23.66
N ILE A 12 -0.60 -19.57 22.64
CA ILE A 12 -0.45 -18.66 21.51
C ILE A 12 -1.58 -17.63 21.59
N ASP A 13 -1.25 -16.40 21.98
CA ASP A 13 -2.21 -15.31 21.99
C ASP A 13 -2.28 -14.68 20.61
N SER A 14 -3.48 -14.58 20.04
CA SER A 14 -3.65 -14.24 18.64
C SER A 14 -4.38 -12.91 18.46
N LEU A 15 -4.00 -12.16 17.42
CA LEU A 15 -4.72 -10.98 16.94
C LEU A 15 -4.85 -11.02 15.41
N PRO A 16 -6.00 -10.61 14.85
CA PRO A 16 -6.16 -10.51 13.40
C PRO A 16 -5.32 -9.37 12.84
N ILE A 17 -4.68 -9.58 11.69
CA ILE A 17 -4.02 -8.54 10.91
C ILE A 17 -4.25 -8.85 9.43
N SER A 18 -4.78 -7.89 8.67
CA SER A 18 -5.22 -8.11 7.29
C SER A 18 -6.18 -9.32 7.21
N ASN A 19 -5.95 -10.25 6.28
CA ASN A 19 -6.72 -11.47 6.12
C ASN A 19 -6.28 -12.60 7.07
N GLY A 20 -5.14 -12.44 7.76
CA GLY A 20 -4.44 -13.49 8.48
C GLY A 20 -4.51 -13.36 10.00
N LEU A 21 -3.69 -14.16 10.68
CA LEU A 21 -3.64 -14.20 12.14
C LEU A 21 -2.19 -14.12 12.64
N LEU A 22 -1.92 -13.15 13.49
CA LEU A 22 -0.65 -13.02 14.17
C LEU A 22 -0.73 -13.65 15.56
N GLY A 23 0.16 -14.60 15.86
CA GLY A 23 0.28 -15.27 17.14
C GLY A 23 1.51 -14.83 17.92
N LEU A 24 1.37 -14.62 19.23
CA LEU A 24 2.44 -14.24 20.16
C LEU A 24 2.63 -15.33 21.20
N THR A 25 3.87 -15.76 21.41
CA THR A 25 4.20 -16.75 22.43
C THR A 25 5.61 -16.59 23.00
N LEU A 26 5.88 -17.30 24.10
CA LEU A 26 7.22 -17.44 24.66
C LEU A 26 8.09 -18.33 23.77
N CYS A 27 9.42 -18.31 23.97
CA CYS A 27 10.32 -19.13 23.16
C CYS A 27 9.96 -20.63 23.30
N PRO A 28 9.59 -21.32 22.20
CA PRO A 28 9.22 -22.74 22.25
C PRO A 28 10.44 -23.59 22.62
N GLY A 29 10.22 -24.63 23.42
CA GLY A 29 11.27 -25.51 23.91
C GLY A 29 12.21 -24.90 24.95
N LYS A 30 11.97 -23.66 25.39
CA LYS A 30 12.90 -23.00 26.31
C LYS A 30 13.09 -23.74 27.62
N LYS A 31 14.35 -23.81 28.05
CA LYS A 31 14.77 -24.34 29.35
C LYS A 31 15.48 -23.27 30.17
N GLY A 32 15.58 -23.50 31.48
CA GLY A 32 16.39 -22.71 32.39
C GLY A 32 15.57 -21.90 33.41
N ASP A 33 16.29 -21.07 34.16
CA ASP A 33 15.73 -20.32 35.27
C ASP A 33 14.68 -19.29 34.82
N SER A 34 13.75 -19.01 35.72
CA SER A 34 12.72 -18.02 35.51
C SER A 34 12.77 -16.93 36.58
N VAL A 35 12.59 -15.69 36.14
CA VAL A 35 12.44 -14.53 37.03
C VAL A 35 11.15 -14.64 37.86
N PHE A 36 10.09 -15.20 37.28
CA PHE A 36 8.81 -15.42 37.94
C PHE A 36 8.40 -16.90 37.95
N GLY A 37 8.17 -17.49 39.12
CA GLY A 37 7.76 -18.89 39.28
C GLY A 37 8.90 -19.90 39.13
N GLY A 38 8.56 -21.19 38.92
CA GLY A 38 9.57 -22.26 38.80
C GLY A 38 10.33 -22.28 37.48
N ALA A 39 11.48 -22.95 37.44
CA ALA A 39 12.28 -23.11 36.23
C ALA A 39 11.48 -23.75 35.07
N TRP A 40 11.92 -23.46 33.85
CA TRP A 40 11.36 -24.03 32.61
C TRP A 40 12.16 -25.26 32.19
N ASP A 41 11.45 -26.30 31.76
CA ASP A 41 12.01 -27.48 31.08
C ASP A 41 11.00 -27.91 30.00
N ARG A 42 10.86 -27.06 28.98
CA ARG A 42 9.94 -27.30 27.87
C ARG A 42 10.58 -28.24 26.84
N ASP A 43 9.74 -28.92 26.09
CA ASP A 43 10.16 -29.76 24.97
C ASP A 43 9.94 -29.01 23.65
N LEU A 44 11.01 -28.89 22.86
CA LEU A 44 10.99 -28.12 21.62
C LEU A 44 10.08 -28.77 20.57
N ASP A 45 10.11 -30.09 20.45
CA ASP A 45 9.31 -30.81 19.46
C ASP A 45 7.82 -30.74 19.81
N VAL A 46 7.48 -30.93 21.08
CA VAL A 46 6.09 -30.80 21.56
C VAL A 46 5.56 -29.38 21.32
N ASP A 47 6.36 -28.35 21.61
CA ASP A 47 5.95 -26.96 21.40
C ASP A 47 5.82 -26.62 19.91
N LEU A 48 6.72 -27.10 19.06
CA LEU A 48 6.63 -26.90 17.61
C LEU A 48 5.46 -27.67 16.98
N ASP A 49 5.08 -28.82 17.54
CA ASP A 49 3.87 -29.54 17.14
C ASP A 49 2.60 -28.76 17.49
N VAL A 50 2.57 -28.06 18.63
CA VAL A 50 1.48 -27.12 18.97
C VAL A 50 1.44 -25.95 17.98
N ILE A 51 2.60 -25.39 17.62
CA ILE A 51 2.70 -24.29 16.64
C ILE A 51 2.21 -24.74 15.26
N LYS A 52 2.59 -25.95 14.82
CA LYS A 52 2.12 -26.57 13.59
C LYS A 52 0.61 -26.81 13.63
N ALA A 53 0.09 -27.33 14.74
CA ALA A 53 -1.33 -27.59 14.91
C ALA A 53 -2.16 -26.30 14.95
N TRP A 54 -1.60 -25.19 15.43
CA TRP A 54 -2.21 -23.86 15.33
C TRP A 54 -2.26 -23.33 13.89
N GLY A 55 -1.52 -23.97 12.97
CA GLY A 55 -1.50 -23.67 11.55
C GLY A 55 -0.48 -22.61 11.16
N ALA A 56 0.60 -22.44 11.93
CA ALA A 56 1.64 -21.47 11.59
C ALA A 56 2.25 -21.79 10.21
N LYS A 57 2.17 -20.82 9.30
CA LYS A 57 2.90 -20.82 8.03
C LYS A 57 4.35 -20.39 8.26
N ALA A 58 4.55 -19.41 9.13
CA ALA A 58 5.86 -18.85 9.43
C ALA A 58 6.05 -18.60 10.94
N VAL A 59 7.31 -18.67 11.38
CA VAL A 59 7.76 -18.32 12.73
C VAL A 59 8.87 -17.27 12.63
N LEU A 60 8.73 -16.17 13.37
CA LEU A 60 9.75 -15.15 13.56
C LEU A 60 10.34 -15.25 14.97
N SER A 61 11.63 -15.59 15.03
CA SER A 61 12.40 -15.61 16.27
C SER A 61 13.08 -14.26 16.52
N LEU A 62 12.85 -13.68 17.69
CA LEU A 62 13.41 -12.38 18.08
C LEU A 62 14.57 -12.43 19.08
N ILE A 63 14.98 -13.64 19.47
CA ILE A 63 16.07 -13.85 20.40
C ILE A 63 17.43 -13.68 19.71
N GLU A 64 18.43 -13.18 20.43
CA GLU A 64 19.81 -13.06 19.94
C GLU A 64 20.48 -14.44 19.81
N ASP A 65 21.52 -14.55 18.99
CA ASP A 65 22.19 -15.83 18.71
C ASP A 65 22.63 -16.58 19.97
N HIS A 66 23.17 -15.86 20.95
CA HIS A 66 23.63 -16.45 22.20
C HIS A 66 22.47 -16.97 23.08
N GLU A 67 21.26 -16.43 22.91
CA GLU A 67 20.08 -16.86 23.67
C GLU A 67 19.57 -18.25 23.23
N PHE A 68 19.85 -18.70 22.00
CA PHE A 68 19.48 -20.05 21.56
C PHE A 68 20.19 -21.13 22.41
N GLY A 69 21.48 -20.94 22.68
CA GLY A 69 22.24 -21.81 23.57
C GLY A 69 21.78 -21.69 25.02
N LEU A 70 21.59 -20.46 25.51
CA LEU A 70 21.10 -20.18 26.86
C LEU A 70 19.77 -20.88 27.18
N LEU A 71 18.86 -20.91 26.21
CA LEU A 71 17.53 -21.49 26.36
C LEU A 71 17.46 -22.97 25.94
N SER A 72 18.58 -23.57 25.53
CA SER A 72 18.68 -24.96 25.05
C SER A 72 17.81 -25.25 23.81
N VAL A 73 17.77 -24.31 22.86
CA VAL A 73 16.93 -24.34 21.65
C VAL A 73 17.72 -24.09 20.36
N SER A 74 19.02 -24.44 20.32
CA SER A 74 19.88 -24.23 19.14
C SER A 74 19.36 -24.83 17.83
N GLY A 75 18.51 -25.86 17.89
CA GLY A 75 17.89 -26.48 16.72
C GLY A 75 16.52 -25.91 16.31
N LEU A 76 16.06 -24.80 16.90
CA LEU A 76 14.69 -24.29 16.70
C LEU A 76 14.36 -24.01 15.22
N GLY A 77 15.26 -23.32 14.50
CA GLY A 77 15.03 -22.97 13.10
C GLY A 77 14.90 -24.20 12.20
N ASP A 78 15.80 -25.17 12.35
CA ASP A 78 15.76 -26.41 11.56
C ASP A 78 14.56 -27.30 11.95
N ALA A 79 14.24 -27.36 13.24
CA ALA A 79 13.08 -28.08 13.74
C ALA A 79 11.75 -27.49 13.23
N ALA A 80 11.65 -26.16 13.08
CA ALA A 80 10.51 -25.49 12.44
C ALA A 80 10.45 -25.80 10.94
N LYS A 81 11.56 -25.65 10.22
CA LYS A 81 11.64 -25.94 8.78
C LYS A 81 11.29 -27.38 8.44
N SER A 82 11.77 -28.35 9.23
CA SER A 82 11.44 -29.78 9.05
C SER A 82 9.95 -30.09 9.18
N ARG A 83 9.17 -29.18 9.80
CA ARG A 83 7.72 -29.27 9.95
C ARG A 83 6.95 -28.57 8.83
N GLY A 84 7.64 -27.95 7.87
CA GLY A 84 7.05 -27.16 6.79
C GLY A 84 6.67 -25.74 7.23
N ILE A 85 7.30 -25.23 8.30
CA ILE A 85 7.09 -23.88 8.81
C ILE A 85 8.27 -23.02 8.38
N ASP A 86 8.00 -21.93 7.67
CA ASP A 86 9.03 -20.97 7.29
C ASP A 86 9.61 -20.31 8.54
N TRP A 87 10.93 -20.13 8.59
CA TRP A 87 11.60 -19.58 9.77
C TRP A 87 12.41 -18.36 9.42
N TYR A 88 12.13 -17.27 10.14
CA TYR A 88 12.81 -15.99 10.05
C TYR A 88 13.46 -15.64 11.39
N HIS A 89 14.58 -14.94 11.32
CA HIS A 89 15.32 -14.50 12.50
C HIS A 89 15.53 -12.99 12.45
N PHE A 90 15.07 -12.31 13.49
CA PHE A 90 15.19 -10.86 13.64
C PHE A 90 15.65 -10.54 15.08
N PRO A 91 16.96 -10.68 15.37
CA PRO A 91 17.47 -10.57 16.73
C PRO A 91 17.28 -9.16 17.28
N ILE A 92 16.68 -9.07 18.47
CA ILE A 92 16.54 -7.84 19.24
C ILE A 92 17.09 -8.12 20.63
N ARG A 93 17.92 -7.20 21.15
CA ARG A 93 18.45 -7.30 22.51
C ARG A 93 17.33 -7.37 23.54
N ASP A 94 17.50 -8.23 24.55
CA ASP A 94 16.46 -8.42 25.58
C ASP A 94 16.12 -7.10 26.29
N LEU A 95 14.82 -6.86 26.52
CA LEU A 95 14.22 -5.62 27.06
C LEU A 95 14.43 -4.34 26.22
N ASP A 96 15.07 -4.43 25.05
CA ASP A 96 15.33 -3.29 24.17
C ASP A 96 14.36 -3.24 22.97
N ALA A 97 14.57 -2.25 22.10
CA ALA A 97 13.96 -2.13 20.77
C ALA A 97 15.00 -2.45 19.67
N PRO A 98 14.56 -2.77 18.43
CA PRO A 98 15.45 -2.82 17.26
C PRO A 98 16.32 -1.57 17.14
N THR A 99 17.62 -1.76 16.87
CA THR A 99 18.54 -0.67 16.57
C THR A 99 18.28 -0.12 15.15
N PRO A 100 18.79 1.07 14.79
CA PRO A 100 18.72 1.58 13.43
C PRO A 100 19.25 0.60 12.37
N GLU A 101 20.34 -0.11 12.66
CA GLU A 101 20.92 -1.14 11.78
C GLU A 101 19.97 -2.33 11.65
N ALA A 102 19.37 -2.80 12.76
CA ALA A 102 18.36 -3.85 12.71
C ALA A 102 17.14 -3.41 11.87
N MET A 103 16.74 -2.14 11.94
CA MET A 103 15.63 -1.62 11.13
C MET A 103 15.92 -1.66 9.62
N GLN A 104 17.18 -1.68 9.18
CA GLN A 104 17.54 -1.90 7.78
C GLN A 104 17.18 -3.34 7.35
N MET A 105 17.50 -4.33 8.18
CA MET A 105 17.08 -5.71 7.97
C MET A 105 15.55 -5.87 8.04
N TRP A 106 14.89 -5.16 8.97
CA TRP A 106 13.44 -5.16 9.07
C TRP A 106 12.76 -4.71 7.78
N ARG A 107 13.32 -3.68 7.11
CA ARG A 107 12.77 -3.13 5.85
C ARG A 107 12.68 -4.18 4.74
N ASN A 108 13.59 -5.16 4.73
CA ASN A 108 13.61 -6.26 3.76
C ASN A 108 12.77 -7.46 4.22
N LEU A 109 12.67 -7.68 5.53
CA LEU A 109 11.92 -8.79 6.11
C LEU A 109 10.42 -8.52 6.18
N SER A 110 10.00 -7.32 6.60
CA SER A 110 8.59 -7.01 6.87
C SER A 110 7.65 -7.20 5.68
N PRO A 111 8.05 -6.93 4.41
CA PRO A 111 7.22 -7.26 3.24
C PRO A 111 6.78 -8.73 3.19
N HIS A 112 7.67 -9.66 3.52
CA HIS A 112 7.36 -11.10 3.51
C HIS A 112 6.38 -11.48 4.63
N LEU A 113 6.49 -10.80 5.78
CA LEU A 113 5.58 -10.99 6.91
C LEU A 113 4.19 -10.43 6.61
N HIS A 114 4.12 -9.24 5.99
CA HIS A 114 2.86 -8.66 5.50
C HIS A 114 2.22 -9.55 4.44
N GLN A 115 2.99 -10.03 3.45
CA GLN A 115 2.48 -10.95 2.44
C GLN A 115 1.90 -12.23 3.06
N THR A 116 2.56 -12.80 4.07
CA THR A 116 2.03 -13.97 4.79
C THR A 116 0.65 -13.65 5.39
N LEU A 117 0.50 -12.52 6.07
CA LEU A 117 -0.77 -12.11 6.68
C LEU A 117 -1.84 -11.75 5.63
N GLU A 118 -1.46 -11.09 4.53
CA GLU A 118 -2.35 -10.74 3.42
C GLU A 118 -2.90 -11.98 2.72
N ASN A 119 -2.10 -13.04 2.59
CA ASN A 119 -2.55 -14.33 2.04
C ASN A 119 -3.54 -15.08 2.96
N GLY A 120 -3.83 -14.56 4.15
CA GLY A 120 -4.67 -15.21 5.14
C GLY A 120 -3.95 -16.29 5.96
N ASP A 121 -2.64 -16.39 5.83
CA ASP A 121 -1.83 -17.33 6.58
C ASP A 121 -1.61 -16.86 8.03
N ARG A 122 -1.02 -17.75 8.83
CA ARG A 122 -0.76 -17.52 10.24
C ARG A 122 0.72 -17.33 10.51
N LEU A 123 1.07 -16.17 11.08
CA LEU A 123 2.42 -15.81 11.46
C LEU A 123 2.57 -15.92 12.98
N LEU A 124 3.57 -16.64 13.47
CA LEU A 124 3.91 -16.69 14.88
C LEU A 124 5.15 -15.83 15.15
N ILE A 125 5.12 -14.96 16.16
CA ILE A 125 6.28 -14.22 16.65
C ILE A 125 6.57 -14.66 18.09
N HIS A 126 7.85 -14.90 18.39
CA HIS A 126 8.28 -15.14 19.77
C HIS A 126 9.56 -14.39 20.12
N CYS A 127 9.71 -14.13 21.41
CA CYS A 127 11.00 -13.76 22.02
C CYS A 127 11.23 -14.69 23.22
N ARG A 128 12.06 -14.32 24.20
CA ARG A 128 12.26 -15.13 25.41
C ARG A 128 10.98 -15.32 26.24
N GLY A 129 10.23 -14.24 26.46
CA GLY A 129 8.99 -14.22 27.25
C GLY A 129 7.69 -14.12 26.43
N GLY A 130 7.78 -13.70 25.16
CA GLY A 130 6.63 -13.42 24.33
C GLY A 130 5.84 -12.17 24.76
N LEU A 131 6.52 -11.16 25.32
CA LEU A 131 5.91 -9.94 25.86
C LEU A 131 6.53 -8.68 25.24
N GLY A 132 7.76 -8.31 25.59
CA GLY A 132 8.41 -7.06 25.15
C GLY A 132 8.68 -7.05 23.66
N ARG A 133 9.79 -7.69 23.23
CA ARG A 133 10.23 -7.74 21.82
C ARG A 133 9.11 -8.21 20.87
N ALA A 134 8.42 -9.30 21.24
CA ALA A 134 7.32 -9.84 20.44
C ALA A 134 6.15 -8.85 20.31
N GLY A 135 5.76 -8.19 21.40
CA GLY A 135 4.73 -7.16 21.38
C GLY A 135 5.15 -5.92 20.59
N THR A 136 6.42 -5.52 20.66
CA THR A 136 6.96 -4.39 19.88
C THR A 136 6.85 -4.66 18.38
N VAL A 137 7.29 -5.85 17.93
CA VAL A 137 7.22 -6.21 16.50
C VAL A 137 5.76 -6.37 16.03
N ALA A 138 4.88 -6.93 16.87
CA ALA A 138 3.44 -6.98 16.58
C ALA A 138 2.84 -5.58 16.37
N ALA A 139 3.19 -4.63 17.23
CA ALA A 139 2.74 -3.25 17.11
C ALA A 139 3.36 -2.54 15.89
N LEU A 140 4.60 -2.85 15.52
CA LEU A 140 5.21 -2.33 14.28
C LEU A 140 4.45 -2.79 13.04
N LEU A 141 4.05 -4.06 12.96
CA LEU A 141 3.26 -4.56 11.82
C LEU A 141 1.91 -3.82 11.70
N LEU A 142 1.22 -3.55 12.81
CA LEU A 142 -0.02 -2.77 12.81
C LEU A 142 0.24 -1.32 12.35
N VAL A 143 1.27 -0.67 12.90
CA VAL A 143 1.65 0.69 12.52
C VAL A 143 2.00 0.79 11.04
N GLU A 144 2.72 -0.20 10.49
CA GLU A 144 3.04 -0.24 9.07
C GLU A 144 1.78 -0.32 8.21
N ARG A 145 0.69 -0.94 8.68
CA ARG A 145 -0.60 -0.95 7.96
C ARG A 145 -1.48 0.29 8.23
N GLY A 146 -0.91 1.34 8.81
CA GLY A 146 -1.56 2.64 9.00
C GLY A 146 -2.27 2.85 10.33
N HIS A 147 -2.20 1.91 11.27
CA HIS A 147 -2.73 2.15 12.62
C HIS A 147 -1.92 3.19 13.37
N SER A 148 -2.59 3.97 14.22
CA SER A 148 -1.89 4.84 15.16
C SER A 148 -1.06 4.02 16.15
N ALA A 149 0.06 4.58 16.62
CA ALA A 149 0.91 3.90 17.59
C ALA A 149 0.15 3.55 18.89
N SER A 150 -0.69 4.47 19.39
CA SER A 150 -1.48 4.25 20.61
C SER A 150 -2.46 3.10 20.46
N GLU A 151 -3.19 3.05 19.34
CA GLU A 151 -4.12 1.98 19.02
C GLU A 151 -3.40 0.64 18.84
N SER A 152 -2.28 0.62 18.11
CA SER A 152 -1.47 -0.57 17.90
C SER A 152 -1.00 -1.17 19.22
N MET A 153 -0.47 -0.34 20.13
CA MET A 153 -0.06 -0.78 21.46
C MET A 153 -1.24 -1.31 22.28
N LYS A 154 -2.42 -0.69 22.15
CA LYS A 154 -3.64 -1.15 22.82
C LYS A 154 -4.08 -2.52 22.32
N ILE A 155 -4.20 -2.71 21.00
CA ILE A 155 -4.61 -3.98 20.37
C ILE A 155 -3.69 -5.12 20.82
N VAL A 156 -2.37 -4.89 20.80
CA VAL A 156 -1.38 -5.89 21.22
C VAL A 156 -1.52 -6.22 22.71
N ARG A 157 -1.75 -5.23 23.58
CA ARG A 157 -1.91 -5.43 25.03
C ARG A 157 -3.24 -6.10 25.40
N ASP A 158 -4.30 -5.85 24.63
CA ASP A 158 -5.58 -6.54 24.81
C ASP A 158 -5.43 -8.04 24.49
N ALA A 159 -4.69 -8.38 23.42
CA ALA A 159 -4.41 -9.77 23.05
C ALA A 159 -3.41 -10.44 24.00
N ARG A 160 -2.36 -9.72 24.39
CA ARG A 160 -1.26 -10.21 25.24
C ARG A 160 -0.98 -9.23 26.38
N PRO A 161 -1.66 -9.37 27.53
CA PRO A 161 -1.47 -8.47 28.66
C PRO A 161 -0.01 -8.41 29.13
N GLY A 162 0.49 -7.19 29.32
CA GLY A 162 1.89 -6.94 29.68
C GLY A 162 2.87 -6.88 28.49
N ALA A 163 2.40 -7.00 27.26
CA ALA A 163 3.22 -6.79 26.07
C ALA A 163 3.68 -5.33 25.92
N ILE A 164 4.84 -5.17 25.27
CA ILE A 164 5.56 -3.88 25.13
C ILE A 164 5.95 -3.38 26.53
N GLU A 165 7.06 -3.94 27.03
CA GLU A 165 7.44 -3.94 28.45
C GLU A 165 8.19 -2.67 28.86
N THR A 166 8.87 -2.01 27.92
CA THR A 166 9.80 -0.91 28.24
C THR A 166 9.48 0.39 27.50
N PRO A 167 9.83 1.56 28.09
CA PRO A 167 9.63 2.85 27.43
C PRO A 167 10.39 3.00 26.10
N VAL A 168 11.52 2.30 25.92
CA VAL A 168 12.26 2.34 24.64
C VAL A 168 11.48 1.66 23.52
N GLN A 169 10.76 0.57 23.83
CA GLN A 169 9.87 -0.12 22.89
C GLN A 169 8.67 0.76 22.52
N GLU A 170 8.03 1.40 23.49
CA GLU A 170 6.92 2.33 23.23
C GLU A 170 7.36 3.49 22.33
N ARG A 171 8.55 4.07 22.59
CA ARG A 171 9.11 5.16 21.78
C ARG A 171 9.38 4.75 20.34
N LEU A 172 9.86 3.52 20.12
CA LEU A 172 10.06 3.00 18.77
C LEU A 172 8.73 2.93 18.00
N VAL A 173 7.70 2.32 18.59
CA VAL A 173 6.37 2.20 17.97
C VAL A 173 5.79 3.59 17.69
N ALA A 174 5.91 4.52 18.66
CA ALA A 174 5.47 5.90 18.51
C ALA A 174 6.25 6.67 17.42
N ALA A 175 7.55 6.40 17.24
CA ALA A 175 8.33 7.01 16.16
C ALA A 175 7.89 6.51 14.77
N HIS A 176 7.51 5.24 14.66
CA HIS A 176 7.09 4.64 13.39
C HIS A 176 5.67 5.06 12.98
N GLY A 177 4.76 5.24 13.95
CA GLY A 177 3.36 5.63 13.70
C GLY A 177 3.12 7.13 13.64
N ARG A 178 4.17 7.95 13.49
CA ARG A 178 4.04 9.40 13.42
C ARG A 178 3.58 9.85 12.03
N HIS A 179 2.36 10.40 11.97
CA HIS A 179 1.87 11.20 10.86
C HIS A 179 1.86 12.67 11.29
N ASP A 180 2.95 13.39 11.04
CA ASP A 180 3.04 14.81 11.34
C ASP A 180 2.73 15.63 10.08
N GLY A 181 1.75 16.54 10.16
CA GLY A 181 1.39 17.47 9.09
C GLY A 181 0.24 17.01 8.20
N LEU A 182 -0.51 17.98 7.66
CA LEU A 182 -1.70 17.72 6.86
C LEU A 182 -1.37 17.02 5.53
N GLN A 183 -0.28 17.41 4.86
CA GLN A 183 0.10 16.87 3.56
C GLN A 183 0.43 15.36 3.60
N PRO A 184 1.27 14.82 4.51
CA PRO A 184 1.46 13.38 4.62
C PRO A 184 0.19 12.61 4.96
N ILE A 185 -0.72 13.18 5.77
CA ILE A 185 -2.02 12.58 6.10
C ILE A 185 -2.88 12.47 4.83
N GLN A 186 -2.97 13.56 4.05
CA GLN A 186 -3.72 13.60 2.80
C GLN A 186 -3.13 12.67 1.74
N LEU A 187 -1.80 12.64 1.59
CA LEU A 187 -1.12 11.70 0.70
C LEU A 187 -1.43 10.26 1.09
N HIS A 188 -1.32 9.91 2.36
CA HIS A 188 -1.61 8.56 2.84
C HIS A 188 -3.06 8.17 2.58
N ALA A 189 -4.02 9.00 3.01
CA ALA A 189 -5.44 8.71 2.81
C ALA A 189 -5.82 8.63 1.33
N SER A 190 -5.24 9.49 0.48
CA SER A 190 -5.48 9.47 -0.96
C SER A 190 -4.96 8.17 -1.58
N LEU A 191 -3.71 7.78 -1.32
CA LEU A 191 -3.15 6.54 -1.89
C LEU A 191 -3.85 5.29 -1.36
N LEU A 192 -4.18 5.26 -0.06
CA LEU A 192 -4.90 4.15 0.56
C LEU A 192 -6.34 4.05 0.06
N GLY A 193 -7.03 5.20 -0.07
CA GLY A 193 -8.37 5.28 -0.65
C GLY A 193 -8.40 4.77 -2.09
N GLY A 194 -7.39 5.12 -2.89
CA GLY A 194 -7.22 4.61 -4.25
C GLY A 194 -7.02 3.10 -4.28
N ALA A 195 -6.13 2.56 -3.43
CA ALA A 195 -5.92 1.11 -3.35
C ALA A 195 -7.19 0.34 -2.94
N ILE A 196 -7.99 0.91 -2.04
CA ILE A 196 -9.28 0.33 -1.64
C ILE A 196 -10.26 0.35 -2.82
N GLY A 197 -10.33 1.46 -3.57
CA GLY A 197 -11.20 1.62 -4.72
C GLY A 197 -10.84 0.68 -5.87
N ASP A 198 -9.55 0.59 -6.20
CA ASP A 198 -8.95 -0.40 -7.11
C ASP A 198 -9.44 -1.81 -6.73
N SER A 199 -9.17 -2.23 -5.49
CA SER A 199 -9.53 -3.57 -5.01
C SER A 199 -11.03 -3.85 -5.02
N LEU A 200 -11.87 -2.83 -4.81
CA LEU A 200 -13.33 -2.96 -4.85
C LEU A 200 -13.83 -3.25 -6.28
N GLY A 201 -13.19 -2.66 -7.30
CA GLY A 201 -13.53 -2.83 -8.71
C GLY A 201 -12.88 -4.04 -9.39
N ALA A 202 -11.75 -4.54 -8.88
CA ALA A 202 -10.91 -5.53 -9.55
C ALA A 202 -11.62 -6.83 -10.00
N GLU A 203 -12.50 -7.40 -9.18
CA GLU A 203 -13.20 -8.66 -9.54
C GLU A 203 -14.39 -8.44 -10.49
N ILE A 204 -14.88 -7.21 -10.61
CA ILE A 204 -16.03 -6.87 -11.45
C ILE A 204 -15.65 -6.16 -12.74
N GLU A 205 -14.38 -5.84 -12.91
CA GLU A 205 -13.80 -5.37 -14.17
C GLU A 205 -14.28 -6.29 -15.33
N PHE A 206 -14.63 -5.66 -16.46
CA PHE A 206 -15.19 -6.31 -17.66
C PHE A 206 -16.60 -6.91 -17.53
N LEU A 207 -17.23 -6.91 -16.34
CA LEU A 207 -18.64 -7.29 -16.23
C LEU A 207 -19.54 -6.17 -16.78
N SER A 208 -20.69 -6.55 -17.34
CA SER A 208 -21.73 -5.56 -17.67
C SER A 208 -22.50 -5.20 -16.41
N LEU A 209 -23.09 -4.00 -16.34
CA LEU A 209 -23.92 -3.57 -15.20
C LEU A 209 -24.98 -4.62 -14.81
N ALA A 210 -25.69 -5.18 -15.79
CA ALA A 210 -26.68 -6.23 -15.55
C ALA A 210 -26.09 -7.49 -14.87
N LYS A 211 -24.83 -7.86 -15.14
CA LYS A 211 -24.14 -8.97 -14.46
C LYS A 211 -23.72 -8.57 -13.05
N ILE A 212 -23.24 -7.35 -12.85
CA ILE A 212 -22.88 -6.79 -11.54
C ILE A 212 -24.11 -6.79 -10.63
N CYS A 213 -25.23 -6.20 -11.06
CA CYS A 213 -26.48 -6.16 -10.29
C CYS A 213 -27.03 -7.56 -9.99
N ARG A 214 -26.88 -8.52 -10.92
CA ARG A 214 -27.27 -9.92 -10.66
C ARG A 214 -26.38 -10.58 -9.62
N ARG A 215 -25.08 -10.30 -9.63
CA ARG A 215 -24.10 -10.87 -8.68
C ARG A 215 -24.19 -10.22 -7.30
N TYR A 216 -24.51 -8.93 -7.26
CA TYR A 216 -24.58 -8.08 -6.07
C TYR A 216 -25.93 -7.32 -6.03
N PRO A 217 -27.06 -8.01 -5.81
CA PRO A 217 -28.39 -7.39 -5.86
C PRO A 217 -28.63 -6.34 -4.76
N GLY A 218 -27.81 -6.32 -3.71
CA GLY A 218 -27.84 -5.31 -2.65
C GLY A 218 -26.72 -4.27 -2.74
N GLY A 219 -26.03 -4.18 -3.88
CA GLY A 219 -24.78 -3.43 -4.03
C GLY A 219 -23.56 -4.18 -3.49
N ILE A 220 -22.38 -3.68 -3.84
CA ILE A 220 -21.09 -4.21 -3.36
C ILE A 220 -20.84 -3.63 -1.97
N LYS A 221 -20.84 -4.50 -0.94
CA LYS A 221 -20.74 -4.11 0.48
C LYS A 221 -19.43 -4.54 1.15
N ASP A 222 -18.59 -5.24 0.39
CA ASP A 222 -17.31 -5.73 0.87
C ASP A 222 -16.36 -5.91 -0.32
N LEU A 223 -15.06 -5.95 -0.05
CA LEU A 223 -14.02 -6.18 -1.05
C LEU A 223 -14.17 -7.60 -1.62
N PRO A 224 -14.56 -7.76 -2.90
CA PRO A 224 -14.59 -9.07 -3.52
C PRO A 224 -13.16 -9.64 -3.61
N PRO A 225 -12.95 -10.94 -3.38
CA PRO A 225 -11.65 -11.55 -3.66
C PRO A 225 -11.35 -11.50 -5.15
N HIS A 226 -10.18 -10.98 -5.53
CA HIS A 226 -9.67 -10.99 -6.89
C HIS A 226 -8.44 -11.91 -6.96
N MET A 227 -8.44 -12.86 -7.90
CA MET A 227 -7.47 -13.97 -7.96
C MET A 227 -7.30 -14.73 -6.63
N GLY A 228 -8.38 -14.83 -5.85
CA GLY A 228 -8.40 -15.53 -4.56
C GLY A 228 -7.91 -14.74 -3.36
N LEU A 229 -7.44 -13.50 -3.56
CA LEU A 229 -6.99 -12.61 -2.50
C LEU A 229 -8.02 -11.50 -2.26
N ARG A 230 -8.48 -11.36 -1.02
CA ARG A 230 -9.34 -10.26 -0.59
C ARG A 230 -8.49 -9.02 -0.35
N GLY A 231 -8.88 -7.88 -0.92
CA GLY A 231 -8.05 -6.68 -0.85
C GLY A 231 -6.93 -6.65 -1.89
N ALA A 232 -6.92 -7.57 -2.86
CA ALA A 232 -5.94 -7.56 -3.92
C ALA A 232 -6.01 -6.27 -4.74
N ILE A 233 -4.86 -5.66 -4.96
CA ILE A 233 -4.70 -4.48 -5.83
C ILE A 233 -4.43 -4.89 -7.28
N THR A 234 -4.60 -4.02 -8.27
CA THR A 234 -4.30 -4.28 -9.70
C THR A 234 -3.10 -3.46 -10.18
N ASP A 235 -2.91 -3.32 -11.51
CA ASP A 235 -1.88 -2.43 -12.04
C ASP A 235 -2.10 -0.96 -11.66
N ASP A 236 -3.32 -0.53 -11.38
CA ASP A 236 -3.65 0.82 -10.90
C ASP A 236 -2.84 1.22 -9.68
N THR A 237 -2.96 0.45 -8.59
CA THR A 237 -2.18 0.72 -7.37
C THR A 237 -0.72 0.40 -7.58
N GLN A 238 -0.35 -0.68 -8.27
CA GLN A 238 1.06 -1.00 -8.51
C GLN A 238 1.79 0.16 -9.22
N MET A 239 1.23 0.67 -10.32
CA MET A 239 1.78 1.79 -11.07
C MET A 239 1.74 3.09 -10.25
N THR A 240 0.73 3.29 -9.41
CA THR A 240 0.68 4.40 -8.44
C THR A 240 1.86 4.35 -7.46
N LEU A 241 2.14 3.18 -6.87
CA LEU A 241 3.25 2.97 -5.94
C LEU A 241 4.61 3.23 -6.63
N PHE A 242 4.81 2.70 -7.84
CA PHE A 242 6.03 2.96 -8.62
C PHE A 242 6.14 4.43 -9.07
N THR A 243 5.02 5.12 -9.30
CA THR A 243 5.02 6.56 -9.58
C THR A 243 5.48 7.36 -8.35
N ALA A 244 4.94 7.05 -7.16
CA ALA A 244 5.38 7.65 -5.90
C ALA A 244 6.87 7.36 -5.61
N GLU A 245 7.32 6.12 -5.81
CA GLU A 245 8.74 5.77 -5.69
C GLU A 245 9.62 6.55 -6.68
N GLY A 246 9.17 6.71 -7.93
CA GLY A 246 9.86 7.51 -8.95
C GLY A 246 10.03 8.97 -8.54
N ILE A 247 9.02 9.55 -7.87
CA ILE A 247 9.11 10.92 -7.33
C ILE A 247 10.11 10.99 -6.17
N ILE A 248 10.07 10.04 -5.23
CA ILE A 248 11.05 9.96 -4.13
C ILE A 248 12.49 9.88 -4.68
N ARG A 249 12.71 9.00 -5.66
CA ARG A 249 14.00 8.88 -6.36
C ARG A 249 14.40 10.18 -7.06
N ALA A 250 13.45 10.89 -7.68
CA ALA A 250 13.72 12.16 -8.34
C ALA A 250 14.14 13.25 -7.34
N LEU A 251 13.52 13.31 -6.16
CA LEU A 251 13.85 14.24 -5.09
C LEU A 251 15.25 13.96 -4.54
N ILE A 252 15.55 12.71 -4.19
CA ILE A 252 16.87 12.28 -3.72
C ILE A 252 17.95 12.60 -4.76
N ARG A 253 17.69 12.29 -6.05
CA ARG A 253 18.62 12.64 -7.13
C ARG A 253 18.84 14.14 -7.20
N SER A 254 17.77 14.93 -7.15
CA SER A 254 17.85 16.39 -7.24
C SER A 254 18.70 16.97 -6.10
N GLU A 255 18.52 16.47 -4.89
CA GLU A 255 19.26 16.91 -3.71
C GLU A 255 20.75 16.53 -3.77
N LEU A 256 21.05 15.27 -4.10
CA LEU A 256 22.43 14.76 -4.10
C LEU A 256 23.25 15.13 -5.33
N LYS A 257 22.62 15.39 -6.48
CA LYS A 257 23.30 15.62 -7.77
C LYS A 257 22.99 16.98 -8.41
N GLY A 258 22.00 17.71 -7.94
CA GLY A 258 21.59 19.03 -8.48
C GLY A 258 20.88 19.01 -9.84
N ILE A 259 21.10 17.99 -10.68
CA ILE A 259 20.46 17.86 -12.02
C ILE A 259 19.48 16.69 -12.01
N CYS A 260 18.20 16.98 -12.19
CA CYS A 260 17.14 15.98 -12.26
C CYS A 260 16.06 16.38 -13.28
N HIS A 261 15.63 15.41 -14.09
CA HIS A 261 14.41 15.49 -14.88
C HIS A 261 13.41 14.49 -14.31
N PRO A 262 12.48 14.91 -13.42
CA PRO A 262 11.61 13.99 -12.70
C PRO A 262 10.82 13.01 -13.58
N PRO A 263 10.25 13.41 -14.74
CA PRO A 263 9.59 12.44 -15.62
C PRO A 263 10.49 11.30 -16.09
N SER A 264 11.79 11.55 -16.34
CA SER A 264 12.73 10.47 -16.71
C SER A 264 12.99 9.51 -15.55
N VAL A 265 13.04 10.01 -14.30
CA VAL A 265 13.23 9.16 -13.12
C VAL A 265 11.96 8.37 -12.79
N ILE A 266 10.79 8.97 -12.99
CA ILE A 266 9.50 8.27 -12.91
C ILE A 266 9.40 7.20 -14.00
N HIS A 267 9.83 7.51 -15.24
CA HIS A 267 9.91 6.51 -16.32
C HIS A 267 10.81 5.33 -15.92
N HIS A 268 11.95 5.59 -15.28
CA HIS A 268 12.80 4.52 -14.76
C HIS A 268 12.07 3.62 -13.74
N ALA A 269 11.29 4.19 -12.82
CA ALA A 269 10.47 3.41 -11.89
C ALA A 269 9.36 2.62 -12.60
N LEU A 270 8.73 3.18 -13.64
CA LEU A 270 7.73 2.48 -14.44
C LEU A 270 8.33 1.34 -15.29
N LEU A 271 9.57 1.48 -15.77
CA LEU A 271 10.29 0.37 -16.43
C LEU A 271 10.61 -0.76 -15.44
N ARG A 272 10.87 -0.42 -14.17
CA ARG A 272 11.03 -1.40 -13.08
C ARG A 272 9.71 -2.13 -12.80
N TRP A 273 8.58 -1.41 -12.74
CA TRP A 273 7.24 -2.03 -12.71
C TRP A 273 7.01 -2.95 -13.92
N TYR A 274 7.31 -2.50 -15.13
CA TYR A 274 7.16 -3.32 -16.34
C TYR A 274 7.93 -4.65 -16.23
N LYS A 275 9.11 -4.65 -15.60
CA LYS A 275 9.86 -5.89 -15.32
C LYS A 275 9.11 -6.83 -14.38
N THR A 276 8.45 -6.30 -13.34
CA THR A 276 7.65 -7.12 -12.41
C THR A 276 6.43 -7.75 -13.08
N GLN A 277 5.95 -7.16 -14.19
CA GLN A 277 4.89 -7.73 -15.03
C GLN A 277 5.38 -8.75 -16.07
N GLY A 278 6.64 -9.21 -15.99
CA GLY A 278 7.27 -10.13 -16.94
C GLY A 278 7.85 -9.46 -18.19
N GLY A 279 7.84 -8.12 -18.23
CA GLY A 279 8.46 -7.32 -19.26
C GLY A 279 9.98 -7.40 -19.27
N LYS A 280 10.56 -7.06 -20.42
CA LYS A 280 12.01 -6.93 -20.61
C LYS A 280 12.31 -5.55 -21.19
N PRO A 281 12.57 -4.53 -20.35
CA PRO A 281 12.85 -3.20 -20.85
C PRO A 281 14.14 -3.20 -21.71
N ILE A 282 14.15 -2.41 -22.79
CA ILE A 282 15.35 -2.23 -23.63
C ILE A 282 16.40 -1.42 -22.85
N VAL A 283 15.94 -0.43 -22.08
CA VAL A 283 16.79 0.35 -21.18
C VAL A 283 17.09 -0.48 -19.92
N GLN A 284 18.35 -0.50 -19.51
CA GLN A 284 18.77 -1.16 -18.28
C GLN A 284 18.21 -0.44 -17.05
N THR A 285 17.65 -1.20 -16.10
CA THR A 285 17.14 -0.71 -14.82
C THR A 285 17.91 -1.33 -13.65
N ASP A 286 17.83 -0.71 -12.46
CA ASP A 286 18.26 -1.33 -11.21
C ASP A 286 17.17 -2.21 -10.56
N ASP A 287 17.58 -3.01 -9.57
CA ASP A 287 16.75 -3.98 -8.86
C ASP A 287 16.61 -3.65 -7.36
N VAL A 288 16.65 -2.37 -7.00
CA VAL A 288 16.56 -1.91 -5.59
C VAL A 288 15.18 -1.32 -5.31
N GLY A 289 14.60 -1.49 -4.12
CA GLY A 289 13.36 -0.80 -3.71
C GLY A 289 12.10 -1.63 -3.97
N LEU A 290 11.00 -1.01 -4.42
CA LEU A 290 9.70 -1.70 -4.61
C LEU A 290 9.78 -2.94 -5.50
N ILE A 291 10.67 -2.96 -6.50
CA ILE A 291 10.89 -4.11 -7.38
C ILE A 291 11.29 -5.39 -6.63
N GLU A 292 11.79 -5.30 -5.40
CA GLU A 292 12.15 -6.46 -4.56
C GLU A 292 10.92 -7.08 -3.86
N ASP A 293 9.78 -6.39 -3.83
CA ASP A 293 8.58 -6.88 -3.15
C ASP A 293 7.82 -7.90 -4.02
N PRO A 294 7.72 -9.17 -3.59
CA PRO A 294 7.11 -10.23 -4.38
C PRO A 294 5.62 -10.01 -4.69
N ARG A 295 4.91 -9.19 -3.90
CA ARG A 295 3.50 -8.88 -4.15
C ARG A 295 3.31 -8.07 -5.43
N LEU A 296 4.30 -7.25 -5.79
CA LEU A 296 4.27 -6.40 -6.99
C LEU A 296 4.67 -7.16 -8.28
N TRP A 297 5.00 -8.45 -8.19
CA TRP A 297 5.27 -9.36 -9.32
C TRP A 297 4.04 -10.16 -9.76
N VAL A 298 2.89 -9.97 -9.09
CA VAL A 298 1.63 -10.59 -9.51
C VAL A 298 1.04 -9.73 -10.64
N CYS A 299 0.99 -10.31 -11.84
CA CYS A 299 0.43 -9.67 -13.02
C CYS A 299 -1.10 -9.73 -12.99
N ARG A 300 -1.73 -8.58 -12.74
CA ARG A 300 -3.19 -8.43 -12.62
C ARG A 300 -3.66 -7.38 -13.63
N ALA A 301 -4.13 -7.89 -14.77
CA ALA A 301 -4.76 -7.12 -15.86
C ALA A 301 -4.01 -5.89 -16.44
N PRO A 302 -2.66 -5.85 -16.51
CA PRO A 302 -1.96 -4.64 -16.94
C PRO A 302 -2.39 -4.13 -18.33
N GLY A 303 -2.68 -2.83 -18.41
CA GLY A 303 -3.08 -2.19 -19.66
C GLY A 303 -2.04 -2.35 -20.79
N ASN A 304 -2.46 -2.89 -21.94
CA ASN A 304 -1.57 -3.14 -23.10
C ASN A 304 -0.83 -1.88 -23.59
N THR A 305 -1.43 -0.70 -23.45
CA THR A 305 -0.79 0.58 -23.81
C THR A 305 0.44 0.85 -22.95
N CYS A 306 0.35 0.60 -21.64
CA CYS A 306 1.47 0.78 -20.71
C CYS A 306 2.60 -0.19 -21.04
N LEU A 307 2.29 -1.48 -21.18
CA LEU A 307 3.28 -2.52 -21.48
C LEU A 307 4.00 -2.28 -22.81
N SER A 308 3.25 -2.00 -23.89
CA SER A 308 3.84 -1.77 -25.21
C SER A 308 4.70 -0.52 -25.28
N SER A 309 4.30 0.57 -24.61
CA SER A 309 5.06 1.82 -24.60
C SER A 309 6.36 1.66 -23.81
N LEU A 310 6.29 1.11 -22.60
CA LEU A 310 7.48 0.88 -21.76
C LEU A 310 8.43 -0.14 -22.39
N GLY A 311 7.90 -1.18 -23.04
CA GLY A 311 8.70 -2.15 -23.77
C GLY A 311 9.40 -1.58 -25.01
N ALA A 312 8.88 -0.50 -25.60
CA ALA A 312 9.45 0.16 -26.77
C ALA A 312 10.40 1.32 -26.44
N SER A 313 10.45 1.78 -25.18
CA SER A 313 11.33 2.85 -24.73
C SER A 313 12.80 2.50 -24.92
N ALA A 314 13.54 3.34 -25.63
CA ALA A 314 14.98 3.20 -25.87
C ALA A 314 15.83 4.08 -24.93
N HIS A 315 15.24 5.12 -24.35
CA HIS A 315 15.88 6.01 -23.36
C HIS A 315 14.92 6.40 -22.24
N PHE A 316 15.46 6.81 -21.09
CA PHE A 316 14.65 7.35 -20.00
C PHE A 316 14.00 8.67 -20.38
N GLY A 317 12.69 8.76 -20.15
CA GLY A 317 11.87 9.90 -20.57
C GLY A 317 11.38 9.83 -22.03
N ASP A 318 11.59 8.71 -22.74
CA ASP A 318 10.96 8.53 -24.06
C ASP A 318 9.44 8.67 -23.95
N VAL A 319 8.88 9.44 -24.88
CA VAL A 319 7.43 9.62 -25.01
C VAL A 319 6.84 8.49 -25.87
N ALA A 320 5.64 8.07 -25.51
CA ALA A 320 4.93 6.99 -26.19
C ALA A 320 4.54 7.37 -27.61
N ARG A 321 4.84 6.48 -28.56
CA ARG A 321 4.48 6.63 -29.98
C ARG A 321 3.19 5.86 -30.29
N ASN A 322 2.10 6.28 -29.66
CA ASN A 322 0.77 5.73 -29.87
C ASN A 322 -0.28 6.86 -29.86
N ASN A 323 -1.52 6.54 -30.16
CA ASN A 323 -2.65 7.47 -30.07
C ASN A 323 -3.66 7.04 -29.00
N SER A 324 -3.17 6.43 -27.91
CA SER A 324 -4.02 5.86 -26.86
C SER A 324 -4.50 6.92 -25.87
N LYS A 325 -5.81 6.87 -25.57
CA LYS A 325 -6.49 7.67 -24.55
C LYS A 325 -6.70 6.92 -23.23
N GLY A 326 -6.13 5.72 -23.08
CA GLY A 326 -6.40 4.81 -21.97
C GLY A 326 -6.29 5.44 -20.57
N CYS A 327 -7.10 4.94 -19.64
CA CYS A 327 -7.13 5.31 -18.22
C CYS A 327 -5.79 5.12 -17.48
N GLY A 328 -4.90 4.26 -17.99
CA GLY A 328 -3.57 3.96 -17.43
C GLY A 328 -2.68 5.18 -17.13
N THR A 329 -3.04 6.32 -17.69
CA THR A 329 -2.42 7.61 -17.43
C THR A 329 -2.96 8.32 -16.19
N ILE A 330 -4.28 8.34 -15.98
CA ILE A 330 -4.97 9.07 -14.90
C ILE A 330 -4.98 8.29 -13.59
N MET A 331 -5.09 6.94 -13.65
CA MET A 331 -5.19 6.08 -12.47
C MET A 331 -4.02 6.21 -11.48
N ARG A 332 -2.86 6.68 -11.97
CA ARG A 332 -1.61 6.79 -11.21
C ARG A 332 -1.15 8.23 -10.93
N VAL A 333 -2.02 9.23 -11.13
CA VAL A 333 -1.62 10.65 -11.07
C VAL A 333 -1.67 11.25 -9.66
N ALA A 334 -2.27 10.57 -8.68
CA ALA A 334 -2.41 11.08 -7.32
C ALA A 334 -1.05 11.45 -6.65
N PRO A 335 0.03 10.66 -6.77
CA PRO A 335 1.36 11.08 -6.31
C PRO A 335 1.83 12.39 -6.93
N ILE A 336 1.54 12.62 -8.23
CA ILE A 336 1.93 13.86 -8.91
C ILE A 336 1.24 15.07 -8.29
N ALA A 337 -0.05 14.95 -7.98
CA ALA A 337 -0.85 16.03 -7.39
C ALA A 337 -0.38 16.44 -5.99
N LEU A 338 0.11 15.48 -5.19
CA LEU A 338 0.34 15.66 -3.76
C LEU A 338 1.83 15.78 -3.39
N MET A 339 2.74 15.38 -4.27
CA MET A 339 4.19 15.37 -4.02
C MET A 339 4.95 16.43 -4.82
N PHE A 340 4.32 17.09 -5.81
CA PHE A 340 4.90 18.25 -6.50
C PHE A 340 4.29 19.58 -6.03
N PRO A 341 5.05 20.68 -6.14
CA PRO A 341 4.50 22.03 -6.00
C PRO A 341 3.34 22.26 -6.97
N ARG A 342 2.28 22.95 -6.51
CA ARG A 342 1.03 23.13 -7.25
C ARG A 342 1.20 23.71 -8.65
N ASP A 343 2.16 24.62 -8.83
CA ASP A 343 2.49 25.27 -10.11
C ASP A 343 3.11 24.31 -11.14
N GLN A 344 3.65 23.17 -10.69
CA GLN A 344 4.25 22.14 -11.54
C GLN A 344 3.31 20.99 -11.87
N VAL A 345 2.21 20.81 -11.11
CA VAL A 345 1.30 19.65 -11.19
C VAL A 345 0.81 19.39 -12.62
N ARG A 346 0.30 20.40 -13.32
CA ARG A 346 -0.20 20.24 -14.71
C ARG A 346 0.90 19.70 -15.64
N ARG A 347 2.07 20.34 -15.62
CA ARG A 347 3.20 19.96 -16.48
C ARG A 347 3.66 18.54 -16.18
N MET A 348 3.88 18.23 -14.90
CA MET A 348 4.33 16.89 -14.48
C MET A 348 3.31 15.81 -14.84
N ALA A 349 2.01 16.08 -14.68
CA ALA A 349 0.96 15.15 -15.07
C ALA A 349 0.97 14.88 -16.58
N ILE A 350 1.10 15.92 -17.43
CA ILE A 350 1.21 15.76 -18.89
C ILE A 350 2.47 14.97 -19.27
N GLU A 351 3.63 15.35 -18.76
CA GLU A 351 4.91 14.74 -19.11
C GLU A 351 5.00 13.27 -18.66
N THR A 352 4.48 12.94 -17.48
CA THR A 352 4.45 11.55 -16.97
C THR A 352 3.38 10.70 -17.66
N SER A 353 2.26 11.31 -18.06
CA SER A 353 1.24 10.68 -18.91
C SER A 353 1.84 10.26 -20.26
N ALA A 354 2.57 11.18 -20.89
CA ALA A 354 3.19 11.01 -22.20
C ALA A 354 4.19 9.84 -22.28
N LEU A 355 4.72 9.37 -21.14
CA LEU A 355 5.60 8.19 -21.09
C LEU A 355 4.93 6.89 -21.58
N THR A 356 3.59 6.85 -21.54
CA THR A 356 2.80 5.66 -21.93
C THR A 356 1.64 5.97 -22.86
N HIS A 357 1.06 7.17 -22.77
CA HIS A 357 -0.14 7.55 -23.52
C HIS A 357 0.16 8.77 -24.39
N GLY A 358 0.23 8.58 -25.71
CA GLY A 358 0.59 9.64 -26.65
C GLY A 358 -0.56 10.58 -27.02
N HIS A 359 -1.81 10.22 -26.71
CA HIS A 359 -2.96 11.06 -27.06
C HIS A 359 -3.13 12.24 -26.10
N VAL A 360 -3.34 13.44 -26.65
CA VAL A 360 -3.48 14.68 -25.88
C VAL A 360 -4.64 14.66 -24.87
N THR A 361 -5.83 14.16 -25.24
CA THR A 361 -6.94 13.98 -24.30
C THR A 361 -6.56 13.18 -23.05
N GLY A 362 -5.84 12.07 -23.21
CA GLY A 362 -5.40 11.25 -22.08
C GLY A 362 -4.51 12.04 -21.11
N GLN A 363 -3.56 12.79 -21.67
CA GLN A 363 -2.64 13.63 -20.91
C GLN A 363 -3.37 14.79 -20.21
N LEU A 364 -4.31 15.45 -20.91
CA LEU A 364 -5.07 16.57 -20.36
C LEU A 364 -6.10 16.12 -19.32
N ALA A 365 -6.73 14.97 -19.48
CA ALA A 365 -7.63 14.41 -18.46
C ALA A 365 -6.87 14.08 -17.17
N ALA A 366 -5.72 13.40 -17.26
CA ALA A 366 -4.85 13.16 -16.11
C ALA A 366 -4.39 14.47 -15.44
N ALA A 367 -4.01 15.47 -16.24
CA ALA A 367 -3.62 16.77 -15.71
C ALA A 367 -4.78 17.50 -15.02
N ALA A 368 -5.98 17.50 -15.61
CA ALA A 368 -7.16 18.11 -15.01
C ALA A 368 -7.48 17.47 -13.66
N TRP A 369 -7.44 16.13 -13.59
CA TRP A 369 -7.67 15.42 -12.33
C TRP A 369 -6.59 15.69 -11.28
N ALA A 370 -5.31 15.69 -11.67
CA ALA A 370 -4.20 16.01 -10.78
C ALA A 370 -4.31 17.42 -10.19
N GLU A 371 -4.73 18.39 -11.01
CA GLU A 371 -5.00 19.75 -10.55
C GLU A 371 -6.17 19.82 -9.58
N MET A 372 -7.26 19.07 -9.83
CA MET A 372 -8.38 18.99 -8.90
C MET A 372 -7.96 18.40 -7.56
N LEU A 373 -7.20 17.30 -7.57
CA LEU A 373 -6.65 16.68 -6.36
C LEU A 373 -5.79 17.68 -5.57
N ALA A 374 -4.88 18.39 -6.24
CA ALA A 374 -4.01 19.36 -5.59
C ALA A 374 -4.78 20.56 -5.01
N ASP A 375 -5.81 21.04 -5.71
CA ASP A 375 -6.67 22.13 -5.24
C ASP A 375 -7.53 21.70 -4.04
N VAL A 376 -8.10 20.48 -4.05
CA VAL A 376 -8.87 19.93 -2.93
C VAL A 376 -7.96 19.67 -1.72
N ALA A 377 -6.74 19.16 -1.93
CA ALA A 377 -5.75 19.02 -0.86
C ALA A 377 -5.41 20.38 -0.21
N ALA A 378 -5.41 21.47 -1.00
CA ALA A 378 -5.25 22.84 -0.51
C ALA A 378 -6.51 23.45 0.13
N GLY A 379 -7.61 22.69 0.23
CA GLY A 379 -8.85 23.10 0.90
C GLY A 379 -9.93 23.66 -0.02
N ALA A 380 -9.79 23.57 -1.34
CA ALA A 380 -10.84 23.97 -2.28
C ALA A 380 -11.99 22.96 -2.30
N ARG A 381 -13.20 23.43 -2.64
CA ARG A 381 -14.38 22.57 -2.82
C ARG A 381 -14.32 21.86 -4.17
N LEU A 382 -14.52 20.55 -4.19
CA LEU A 382 -14.40 19.72 -5.41
C LEU A 382 -15.27 20.24 -6.56
N GLU A 383 -16.54 20.53 -6.33
CA GLU A 383 -17.48 20.98 -7.37
C GLU A 383 -17.08 22.32 -8.01
N GLU A 384 -16.62 23.27 -7.18
CA GLU A 384 -16.13 24.58 -7.63
C GLU A 384 -14.84 24.45 -8.43
N THR A 385 -13.91 23.64 -7.93
CA THR A 385 -12.67 23.31 -8.62
C THR A 385 -12.94 22.63 -9.96
N ALA A 386 -13.84 21.65 -10.00
CA ALA A 386 -14.21 20.95 -11.23
C ALA A 386 -14.82 21.91 -12.26
N THR A 387 -15.75 22.78 -11.84
CA THR A 387 -16.35 23.80 -12.71
C THR A 387 -15.28 24.68 -13.35
N ARG A 388 -14.39 25.26 -12.53
CA ARG A 388 -13.28 26.11 -13.00
C ARG A 388 -12.33 25.35 -13.93
N THR A 389 -11.96 24.13 -13.58
CA THR A 389 -11.07 23.30 -14.41
C THR A 389 -11.71 23.01 -15.77
N GLY A 390 -13.01 22.68 -15.83
CA GLY A 390 -13.74 22.51 -17.08
C GLY A 390 -13.68 23.77 -17.98
N GLU A 391 -13.89 24.96 -17.41
CA GLU A 391 -13.81 26.23 -18.15
C GLU A 391 -12.40 26.57 -18.66
N ILE A 392 -11.36 26.20 -17.92
CA ILE A 392 -9.96 26.39 -18.31
C ILE A 392 -9.62 25.44 -19.45
N TYR A 393 -9.93 24.15 -19.29
CA TYR A 393 -9.57 23.10 -20.26
C TYR A 393 -10.34 23.24 -21.57
N ALA A 394 -11.56 23.80 -21.56
CA ALA A 394 -12.30 24.15 -22.78
C ALA A 394 -11.57 25.19 -23.68
N ARG A 395 -10.59 25.92 -23.13
CA ARG A 395 -9.80 26.93 -23.87
C ARG A 395 -8.42 26.41 -24.26
N LEU A 396 -8.03 25.23 -23.81
CA LEU A 396 -6.76 24.60 -24.17
C LEU A 396 -6.91 23.88 -25.51
N ASP A 397 -5.84 23.91 -26.31
CA ASP A 397 -5.78 23.09 -27.52
C ASP A 397 -5.85 21.60 -27.14
N GLY A 398 -6.72 20.85 -27.81
CA GLY A 398 -7.02 19.45 -27.48
C GLY A 398 -7.84 19.21 -26.19
N GLY A 399 -8.24 20.25 -25.44
CA GLY A 399 -8.90 20.11 -24.13
C GLY A 399 -10.42 19.92 -24.17
N ASN A 400 -11.05 19.95 -25.35
CA ASN A 400 -12.50 19.90 -25.51
C ASN A 400 -13.14 18.64 -24.91
N GLU A 401 -12.58 17.46 -25.18
CA GLU A 401 -13.12 16.19 -24.67
C GLU A 401 -13.04 16.11 -23.14
N THR A 402 -11.90 16.53 -22.57
CA THR A 402 -11.73 16.62 -21.11
C THR A 402 -12.74 17.58 -20.49
N ALA A 403 -12.92 18.76 -21.07
CA ALA A 403 -13.89 19.72 -20.56
C ALA A 403 -15.33 19.19 -20.64
N GLN A 404 -15.70 18.54 -21.75
CA GLN A 404 -17.01 17.91 -21.91
C GLN A 404 -17.26 16.81 -20.88
N ALA A 405 -16.27 15.96 -20.61
CA ALA A 405 -16.36 14.92 -19.60
C ALA A 405 -16.58 15.49 -18.18
N ILE A 406 -15.88 16.58 -17.83
CA ILE A 406 -16.09 17.30 -16.56
C ILE A 406 -17.52 17.86 -16.50
N GLN A 407 -17.98 18.53 -17.57
CA GLN A 407 -19.32 19.11 -17.60
C GLN A 407 -20.42 18.04 -17.56
N ALA A 408 -20.22 16.88 -18.18
CA ALA A 408 -21.14 15.76 -18.10
C ALA A 408 -21.32 15.27 -16.65
N ALA A 409 -20.22 15.08 -15.91
CA ALA A 409 -20.26 14.70 -14.50
C ALA A 409 -20.89 15.77 -13.60
N LEU A 410 -20.71 17.05 -13.92
CA LEU A 410 -21.32 18.17 -13.21
C LEU A 410 -22.85 18.26 -13.46
N ALA A 411 -23.29 17.98 -14.68
CA ALA A 411 -24.69 18.08 -15.10
C ALA A 411 -25.53 16.83 -14.84
N ALA A 412 -24.90 15.67 -14.62
CA ALA A 412 -25.60 14.41 -14.39
C ALA A 412 -26.47 14.44 -13.11
N PRO A 413 -27.63 13.73 -13.11
CA PRO A 413 -28.49 13.65 -11.93
C PRO A 413 -27.76 12.95 -10.78
N ARG A 414 -27.82 13.52 -9.57
CA ARG A 414 -27.17 13.00 -8.35
C ARG A 414 -27.96 11.83 -7.73
N ASP A 415 -28.27 10.81 -8.52
CA ASP A 415 -29.05 9.64 -8.11
C ASP A 415 -28.20 8.40 -7.76
N GLY A 416 -26.92 8.39 -8.13
CA GLY A 416 -25.99 7.30 -7.87
C GLY A 416 -26.31 6.01 -8.64
N ALA A 417 -27.20 6.09 -9.64
CA ALA A 417 -27.63 4.91 -10.40
C ALA A 417 -26.51 4.45 -11.36
N GLY A 418 -26.31 3.13 -11.48
CA GLY A 418 -25.31 2.57 -12.38
C GLY A 418 -25.55 2.95 -13.84
N GLU A 419 -26.82 3.12 -14.25
CA GLU A 419 -27.20 3.61 -15.57
C GLU A 419 -26.77 5.08 -15.79
N THR A 420 -26.84 5.91 -14.75
CA THR A 420 -26.30 7.28 -14.81
C THR A 420 -24.79 7.25 -14.97
N VAL A 421 -24.10 6.35 -14.26
CA VAL A 421 -22.65 6.18 -14.39
C VAL A 421 -22.26 5.69 -15.79
N GLU A 422 -22.95 4.68 -16.35
CA GLU A 422 -22.72 4.21 -17.74
C GLU A 422 -22.93 5.31 -18.80
N SER A 423 -23.77 6.31 -18.51
CA SER A 423 -23.96 7.45 -19.41
C SER A 423 -22.75 8.40 -19.47
N LEU A 424 -21.84 8.33 -18.49
CA LEU A 424 -20.61 9.12 -18.41
C LEU A 424 -19.41 8.44 -19.09
N GLY A 425 -19.53 7.15 -19.42
CA GLY A 425 -18.49 6.38 -20.10
C GLY A 425 -18.37 4.95 -19.56
N GLY A 426 -17.40 4.21 -20.10
CA GLY A 426 -17.04 2.87 -19.60
C GLY A 426 -15.82 2.89 -18.66
N GLY A 427 -15.15 4.02 -18.52
CA GLY A 427 -13.91 4.16 -17.73
C GLY A 427 -12.64 3.79 -18.50
N TRP A 428 -12.75 3.30 -19.73
CA TRP A 428 -11.61 2.82 -20.52
C TRP A 428 -10.65 3.93 -20.97
N THR A 429 -11.18 5.14 -21.17
CA THR A 429 -10.39 6.32 -21.51
C THR A 429 -10.28 7.26 -20.31
N ALA A 430 -9.21 8.04 -20.27
CA ALA A 430 -8.91 8.89 -19.13
C ALA A 430 -10.01 9.93 -18.84
N GLU A 431 -10.64 10.48 -19.88
CA GLU A 431 -11.73 11.44 -19.72
C GLU A 431 -13.03 10.79 -19.22
N GLU A 432 -13.34 9.55 -19.65
CA GLU A 432 -14.47 8.79 -19.13
C GLU A 432 -14.26 8.45 -17.65
N ALA A 433 -13.07 7.93 -17.31
CA ALA A 433 -12.72 7.58 -15.94
C ALA A 433 -12.76 8.80 -15.00
N LEU A 434 -12.28 9.95 -15.49
CA LEU A 434 -12.40 11.24 -14.79
C LEU A 434 -13.87 11.59 -14.52
N SER A 435 -14.73 11.46 -15.52
CA SER A 435 -16.15 11.83 -15.42
C SER A 435 -16.86 10.98 -14.36
N ILE A 436 -16.65 9.66 -14.41
CA ILE A 436 -17.22 8.70 -13.46
C ILE A 436 -16.72 8.99 -12.04
N ALA A 437 -15.41 9.13 -11.85
CA ALA A 437 -14.84 9.37 -10.53
C ALA A 437 -15.31 10.70 -9.92
N LEU A 438 -15.36 11.77 -10.72
CA LEU A 438 -15.89 13.06 -10.30
C LEU A 438 -17.37 12.95 -9.90
N TYR A 439 -18.18 12.30 -10.73
CA TYR A 439 -19.60 12.08 -10.45
C TYR A 439 -19.81 11.32 -9.13
N ALA A 440 -19.07 10.22 -8.94
CA ALA A 440 -19.15 9.41 -7.73
C ALA A 440 -18.80 10.20 -6.47
N CYS A 441 -17.72 10.99 -6.51
CA CYS A 441 -17.30 11.85 -5.39
C CYS A 441 -18.30 12.96 -5.06
N LEU A 442 -19.03 13.48 -6.07
CA LEU A 442 -20.05 14.52 -5.87
C LEU A 442 -21.41 13.95 -5.45
N THR A 443 -21.65 12.66 -5.65
CA THR A 443 -22.97 12.04 -5.45
C THR A 443 -23.05 11.20 -4.18
N GLY A 444 -21.99 10.49 -3.81
CA GLY A 444 -21.98 9.66 -2.61
C GLY A 444 -21.91 10.47 -1.32
N ASN A 445 -22.65 10.04 -0.29
CA ASN A 445 -22.71 10.72 1.02
C ASN A 445 -21.70 10.15 2.04
N SER A 446 -20.98 9.09 1.66
CA SER A 446 -19.96 8.45 2.48
C SER A 446 -18.86 7.86 1.59
N PHE A 447 -17.72 7.53 2.20
CA PHE A 447 -16.61 6.86 1.51
C PHE A 447 -17.06 5.55 0.82
N GLU A 448 -17.78 4.70 1.55
CA GLU A 448 -18.27 3.41 1.03
C GLU A 448 -19.30 3.59 -0.09
N GLU A 449 -20.24 4.53 0.05
CA GLU A 449 -21.25 4.81 -0.97
C GLU A 449 -20.64 5.40 -2.25
N ALA A 450 -19.74 6.38 -2.12
CA ALA A 450 -19.09 6.99 -3.27
C ALA A 450 -18.23 5.98 -4.04
N LEU A 451 -17.48 5.12 -3.34
CA LEU A 451 -16.75 4.03 -4.00
C LEU A 451 -17.68 3.03 -4.67
N ALA A 452 -18.79 2.65 -4.02
CA ALA A 452 -19.77 1.75 -4.62
C ALA A 452 -20.36 2.34 -5.92
N ILE A 453 -20.65 3.65 -5.95
CA ILE A 453 -21.08 4.36 -7.17
C ILE A 453 -19.98 4.29 -8.23
N ALA A 454 -18.74 4.61 -7.85
CA ALA A 454 -17.61 4.66 -8.78
C ALA A 454 -17.39 3.33 -9.52
N VAL A 455 -17.54 2.19 -8.83
CA VAL A 455 -17.27 0.87 -9.42
C VAL A 455 -18.51 0.22 -10.08
N THR A 456 -19.73 0.68 -9.77
CA THR A 456 -20.97 0.03 -10.24
C THR A 456 -21.41 0.54 -11.61
N HIS A 457 -20.65 0.18 -12.63
CA HIS A 457 -20.98 0.37 -14.05
C HIS A 457 -20.36 -0.75 -14.89
N GLY A 458 -20.81 -0.91 -16.13
CA GLY A 458 -20.08 -1.74 -17.07
C GLY A 458 -18.75 -1.10 -17.46
N GLY A 459 -17.68 -1.91 -17.56
CA GLY A 459 -16.41 -1.46 -18.08
C GLY A 459 -15.24 -1.62 -17.10
N ASP A 460 -14.49 -0.55 -16.95
CA ASP A 460 -13.22 -0.43 -16.23
C ASP A 460 -13.48 0.06 -14.79
N SER A 461 -13.93 -0.86 -13.94
CA SER A 461 -14.48 -0.56 -12.61
C SER A 461 -13.40 -0.32 -11.55
N ASP A 462 -12.25 -0.97 -11.67
CA ASP A 462 -11.08 -0.79 -10.80
C ASP A 462 -10.45 0.58 -11.01
N SER A 463 -10.23 1.03 -12.24
CA SER A 463 -9.69 2.38 -12.49
C SER A 463 -10.59 3.49 -11.98
N THR A 464 -11.90 3.42 -12.22
CA THR A 464 -12.83 4.43 -11.71
C THR A 464 -12.90 4.42 -10.19
N GLY A 465 -12.85 3.23 -9.58
CA GLY A 465 -12.72 3.03 -8.13
C GLY A 465 -11.44 3.67 -7.58
N ALA A 466 -10.29 3.40 -8.19
CA ALA A 466 -8.99 3.91 -7.77
C ALA A 466 -8.93 5.44 -7.82
N ILE A 467 -9.36 6.02 -8.94
CA ILE A 467 -9.37 7.47 -9.17
C ILE A 467 -10.31 8.17 -8.18
N ALA A 468 -11.53 7.65 -7.99
CA ALA A 468 -12.46 8.18 -7.01
C ALA A 468 -11.92 8.05 -5.58
N GLY A 469 -11.37 6.88 -5.24
CA GLY A 469 -10.75 6.60 -3.95
C GLY A 469 -9.64 7.57 -3.59
N ASN A 470 -8.81 7.97 -4.57
CA ASN A 470 -7.80 9.00 -4.36
C ASN A 470 -8.39 10.34 -3.91
N MET A 471 -9.47 10.79 -4.56
CA MET A 471 -10.13 12.05 -4.20
C MET A 471 -10.87 11.95 -2.88
N LEU A 472 -11.58 10.85 -2.64
CA LEU A 472 -12.30 10.62 -1.38
C LEU A 472 -11.37 10.64 -0.17
N GLY A 473 -10.13 10.13 -0.32
CA GLY A 473 -9.10 10.23 0.70
C GLY A 473 -8.67 11.66 1.02
N LEU A 474 -8.87 12.62 0.11
CA LEU A 474 -8.64 14.05 0.37
C LEU A 474 -9.86 14.73 0.99
N LEU A 475 -11.07 14.30 0.60
CA LEU A 475 -12.33 14.85 1.10
C LEU A 475 -12.57 14.47 2.57
N ASP A 476 -12.30 13.21 2.94
CA ASP A 476 -12.38 12.74 4.32
C ASP A 476 -11.28 11.70 4.63
N PRO A 477 -10.07 12.16 4.99
CA PRO A 477 -8.98 11.25 5.38
C PRO A 477 -9.35 10.32 6.55
N ALA A 478 -10.17 10.79 7.48
CA ALA A 478 -10.53 10.02 8.66
C ALA A 478 -11.48 8.86 8.32
N ALA A 479 -12.38 9.04 7.35
CA ALA A 479 -13.22 7.97 6.85
C ALA A 479 -12.39 6.83 6.25
N VAL A 480 -11.31 7.15 5.51
CA VAL A 480 -10.42 6.13 4.94
C VAL A 480 -9.68 5.35 6.03
N PHE A 481 -8.99 6.03 6.94
CA PHE A 481 -8.18 5.36 7.97
C PHE A 481 -9.00 4.50 8.94
N ARG A 482 -10.26 4.89 9.22
CA ARG A 482 -11.16 4.13 10.09
C ARG A 482 -11.92 3.04 9.34
N HIS A 483 -11.77 2.95 8.03
CA HIS A 483 -12.50 1.96 7.26
C HIS A 483 -11.91 0.57 7.46
N ARG A 484 -12.77 -0.42 7.67
CA ARG A 484 -12.39 -1.85 7.78
C ARG A 484 -11.54 -2.37 6.61
N TRP A 485 -11.66 -1.73 5.44
CA TRP A 485 -10.89 -2.11 4.24
C TRP A 485 -9.46 -1.60 4.25
N ALA A 486 -9.15 -0.52 4.97
CA ALA A 486 -7.79 0.02 5.08
C ALA A 486 -6.80 -0.99 5.68
N GLU A 487 -7.26 -1.81 6.63
CA GLU A 487 -6.48 -2.88 7.22
C GLU A 487 -6.33 -4.10 6.30
N THR A 488 -7.27 -4.29 5.38
CA THR A 488 -7.39 -5.50 4.55
C THR A 488 -6.65 -5.36 3.22
N VAL A 489 -6.70 -4.17 2.60
CA VAL A 489 -6.13 -3.94 1.28
C VAL A 489 -4.63 -4.28 1.24
N GLU A 490 -4.22 -4.95 0.18
CA GLU A 490 -2.85 -5.37 -0.07
C GLU A 490 -1.95 -4.14 -0.26
N GLY A 491 -0.74 -4.21 0.30
CA GLY A 491 0.25 -3.14 0.11
C GLY A 491 -0.01 -1.87 0.93
N SER A 492 -0.92 -1.89 1.91
CA SER A 492 -1.10 -0.80 2.88
C SER A 492 0.22 -0.43 3.59
N ASP A 493 1.07 -1.43 3.86
CA ASP A 493 2.42 -1.22 4.40
C ASP A 493 3.38 -0.52 3.43
N LEU A 494 3.22 -0.74 2.13
CA LEU A 494 3.99 -0.07 1.09
C LEU A 494 3.56 1.39 0.94
N VAL A 495 2.25 1.66 0.97
CA VAL A 495 1.72 3.03 0.99
C VAL A 495 2.28 3.79 2.20
N THR A 496 2.15 3.23 3.40
CA THR A 496 2.67 3.86 4.64
C THR A 496 4.17 4.12 4.56
N ARG A 497 4.94 3.17 4.02
CA ARG A 497 6.39 3.31 3.82
C ARG A 497 6.74 4.46 2.88
N LEU A 498 6.11 4.54 1.71
CA LEU A 498 6.38 5.59 0.73
C LEU A 498 6.01 6.98 1.29
N VAL A 499 4.86 7.10 1.96
CA VAL A 499 4.45 8.35 2.63
C VAL A 499 5.48 8.76 3.68
N ARG A 500 5.89 7.81 4.53
CA ARG A 500 6.87 8.07 5.59
C ARG A 500 8.19 8.54 4.99
N ASP A 501 8.69 7.88 3.97
CA ASP A 501 9.97 8.21 3.35
C ASP A 501 9.91 9.55 2.61
N PHE A 502 8.80 9.86 1.92
CA PHE A 502 8.57 11.18 1.33
C PHE A 502 8.53 12.29 2.39
N ARG A 503 7.83 12.06 3.51
CA ARG A 503 7.79 13.00 4.64
C ARG A 503 9.20 13.28 5.16
N ARG A 504 10.03 12.24 5.31
CA ARG A 504 11.40 12.37 5.80
C ARG A 504 12.22 13.32 4.92
N LEU A 505 12.16 13.16 3.59
CA LEU A 505 12.83 14.05 2.64
C LEU A 505 12.42 15.53 2.77
N SER A 506 11.23 15.81 3.30
CA SER A 506 10.76 17.19 3.50
C SER A 506 11.14 17.77 4.87
N SER A 507 11.63 16.95 5.81
CA SER A 507 11.76 17.32 7.23
C SER A 507 13.14 17.10 7.83
N ASP A 508 14.00 16.32 7.17
CA ASP A 508 15.28 15.85 7.69
C ASP A 508 16.37 16.04 6.63
N ILE A 509 17.42 16.77 6.98
CA ILE A 509 18.48 17.21 6.06
C ILE A 509 19.37 16.06 5.59
N ASP A 510 19.47 15.00 6.39
CA ASP A 510 20.30 13.83 6.08
C ASP A 510 19.47 12.72 5.39
N ALA A 511 18.15 12.92 5.24
CA ALA A 511 17.24 11.90 4.74
C ALA A 511 17.58 11.45 3.31
N ALA A 512 18.04 12.34 2.44
CA ALA A 512 18.40 11.97 1.07
C ALA A 512 19.61 11.02 1.04
N GLU A 513 20.62 11.25 1.88
CA GLU A 513 21.79 10.37 1.98
C GLU A 513 21.40 9.01 2.57
N GLU A 514 20.60 8.99 3.64
CA GLU A 514 20.17 7.75 4.28
C GLU A 514 19.24 6.89 3.40
N LEU A 515 18.37 7.55 2.64
CA LEU A 515 17.38 6.90 1.77
C LEU A 515 17.95 6.50 0.41
N PHE A 516 19.11 7.04 0.00
CA PHE A 516 19.73 6.73 -1.29
C PHE A 516 19.95 5.23 -1.52
N GLN A 517 20.31 4.48 -0.47
CA GLN A 517 20.50 3.03 -0.56
C GLN A 517 19.22 2.26 -0.89
N TYR A 518 18.04 2.82 -0.61
CA TYR A 518 16.74 2.21 -0.88
C TYR A 518 16.08 2.78 -2.14
N TYR A 519 16.47 3.99 -2.53
CA TYR A 519 15.93 4.72 -3.67
C TYR A 519 17.08 5.32 -4.49
N PRO A 520 17.90 4.48 -5.14
CA PRO A 520 19.00 4.99 -5.95
C PRO A 520 18.45 5.90 -7.06
N GLY A 521 19.04 7.09 -7.18
CA GLY A 521 18.59 8.14 -8.10
C GLY A 521 18.87 7.87 -9.59
N GLY A 522 19.31 6.67 -9.96
CA GLY A 522 19.73 6.29 -11.33
C GLY A 522 21.10 6.81 -11.74
#